data_AF-A0A2J7RDV7-F1
#
_entry.id   AF-A0A2J7RDV7-F1
#
_cell.length_a   1.000
_cell.length_b   1.000
_cell.length_c   1.000
_cell.angle_alpha   90.00
_cell.angle_beta   90.00
_cell.angle_gamma   90.00
#
_symmetry.space_group_name_H-M   'P 1'
#
loop_
_entity.id
_entity.type
_entity.pdbx_description
1 polymer ?
#
loop_
_entity_poly.entity_id
_entity_poly.type
_entity_poly.pdbx_seq_one_letter_code
_entity_poly.pdbx_strand_id
1 'polypeptide(L)'
;MLSALASVGVSLGVTIEYALGAIVTWTVLAGISAAIPILALILIVFMPETPNWLLNHGRTEEAREALKKFRGETCDVDKEMGILVDFAAKNNVVQLKSFKETLRALTSPAALKPFIILFTYFGIYQFSGVNPVTFYAVQVFQESGAEMNKYLATVILGIVRLLSTIAACISLRTCGRRPLTLISAIGCGLTMIGLGSYMYVREGWVAEGVQPTATWIPVACIFIFTVASTLGYLVVPWVMIGEVYPTQVRGIIGGLTTCSAHLFVFMVVKTFPLIQHIASNHGSFWIYGSISLLGTIFFYLCLPETKGRTLQEIEDYFSGRTKTLGGKGTKTLPGNKPKILEAEKGSMLP
;
A
#
# COMPACT_ATOMS: atom_id res chain seq x y z
N MET A 1 -0.99 4.14 11.21
CA MET A 1 -0.89 5.45 10.52
C MET A 1 0.53 5.77 10.07
N LEU A 2 1.58 5.41 10.81
CA LEU A 2 2.97 5.57 10.34
C LEU A 2 3.24 4.86 9.00
N SER A 3 2.59 3.71 8.76
CA SER A 3 2.64 2.98 7.49
C SER A 3 2.14 3.78 6.27
N ALA A 4 1.24 4.75 6.47
CA ALA A 4 0.78 5.63 5.41
C ALA A 4 1.86 6.65 5.02
N LEU A 5 2.71 7.07 5.97
CA LEU A 5 3.84 7.96 5.71
C LEU A 5 4.88 7.27 4.82
N ALA A 6 5.07 5.95 4.97
CA ALA A 6 5.94 5.18 4.08
C ALA A 6 5.47 5.24 2.62
N SER A 7 4.15 5.22 2.37
CA SER A 7 3.60 5.36 1.01
C SER A 7 3.88 6.75 0.44
N VAL A 8 3.76 7.80 1.26
CA VAL A 8 4.13 9.18 0.86
C VAL A 8 5.63 9.26 0.55
N GLY A 9 6.48 8.62 1.36
CA GLY A 9 7.93 8.54 1.13
C GLY A 9 8.29 7.88 -0.20
N VAL A 10 7.62 6.76 -0.55
CA VAL A 10 7.79 6.11 -1.86
C VAL A 10 7.40 7.05 -2.99
N SER A 11 6.25 7.71 -2.90
CA SER A 11 5.82 8.65 -3.94
C SER A 11 6.74 9.87 -4.05
N LEU A 12 7.26 10.38 -2.92
CA LEU A 12 8.25 11.45 -2.92
C LEU A 12 9.55 11.01 -3.61
N GLY A 13 10.03 9.80 -3.32
CA GLY A 13 11.20 9.21 -3.97
C GLY A 13 11.01 9.13 -5.49
N VAL A 14 9.87 8.61 -5.95
CA VAL A 14 9.55 8.56 -7.40
C VAL A 14 9.54 9.96 -8.03
N THR A 15 8.98 10.97 -7.36
CA THR A 15 8.97 12.34 -7.87
C THR A 15 10.38 12.93 -7.97
N ILE A 16 11.23 12.69 -6.97
CA ILE A 16 12.63 13.14 -6.98
C ILE A 16 13.39 12.44 -8.13
N GLU A 17 13.21 11.13 -8.29
CA GLU A 17 13.84 10.35 -9.37
C GLU A 17 13.43 10.85 -10.75
N TYR A 18 12.14 11.18 -10.97
CA TYR A 18 11.70 11.77 -12.24
C TYR A 18 12.28 13.16 -12.48
N ALA A 19 12.34 14.01 -11.45
CA ALA A 19 12.88 15.35 -11.56
C ALA A 19 14.38 15.32 -11.88
N LEU A 20 15.16 14.50 -11.15
CA LEU A 20 16.59 14.33 -11.38
C LEU A 20 16.86 13.63 -12.71
N GLY A 21 16.13 12.58 -13.05
CA GLY A 21 16.28 11.85 -14.31
C GLY A 21 15.98 12.69 -15.57
N ALA A 22 15.30 13.83 -15.42
CA ALA A 22 15.10 14.78 -16.52
C ALA A 22 16.30 15.70 -16.75
N ILE A 23 17.18 15.88 -15.77
CA ILE A 23 18.30 16.84 -15.82
C ILE A 23 19.70 16.19 -15.80
N VAL A 24 19.86 15.04 -15.16
CA VAL A 24 21.15 14.35 -15.01
C VAL A 24 21.21 13.06 -15.81
N THR A 25 22.44 12.61 -16.11
CA THR A 25 22.68 11.29 -16.68
C THR A 25 22.39 10.18 -15.67
N TRP A 26 22.06 8.99 -16.17
CA TRP A 26 21.68 7.85 -15.33
C TRP A 26 22.77 7.42 -14.34
N THR A 27 24.05 7.65 -14.66
CA THR A 27 25.19 7.32 -13.77
C THR A 27 25.25 8.24 -12.56
N VAL A 28 25.08 9.54 -12.79
CA VAL A 28 25.04 10.54 -11.70
C VAL A 28 23.79 10.34 -10.86
N LEU A 29 22.65 10.08 -11.50
CA LEU A 29 21.39 9.76 -10.82
C LEU A 29 21.59 8.58 -9.85
N ALA A 30 22.12 7.45 -10.34
CA ALA A 30 22.37 6.26 -9.53
C ALA A 30 23.31 6.54 -8.35
N GLY A 31 24.34 7.38 -8.55
CA GLY A 31 25.24 7.80 -7.48
C GLY A 31 24.53 8.59 -6.37
N ILE A 32 23.65 9.53 -6.75
CA ILE A 32 22.84 10.31 -5.80
C ILE A 32 21.86 9.38 -5.05
N SER A 33 21.18 8.49 -5.77
CA SER A 33 20.21 7.57 -5.17
C SER A 33 20.86 6.56 -4.21
N ALA A 34 22.13 6.20 -4.43
CA ALA A 34 22.90 5.35 -3.53
C ALA A 34 23.29 6.05 -2.22
N ALA A 35 23.41 7.38 -2.21
CA ALA A 35 23.76 8.14 -1.00
C ALA A 35 22.65 8.09 0.06
N ILE A 36 21.38 8.06 -0.35
CA ILE A 36 20.21 8.04 0.55
C ILE A 36 20.19 6.80 1.47
N PRO A 37 20.28 5.55 0.97
CA PRO A 37 20.29 4.38 1.85
C PRO A 37 21.56 4.29 2.70
N ILE A 38 22.71 4.80 2.25
CA ILE A 38 23.94 4.87 3.06
C ILE A 38 23.71 5.80 4.25
N LEU A 39 23.13 6.98 4.01
CA LEU A 39 22.77 7.91 5.09
C LEU A 39 21.76 7.27 6.05
N ALA A 40 20.74 6.57 5.53
CA ALA A 40 19.78 5.87 6.37
C ALA A 40 20.44 4.78 7.23
N LEU A 41 21.41 4.03 6.69
CA LEU A 41 22.19 3.03 7.41
C LEU A 41 23.02 3.65 8.53
N ILE A 42 23.61 4.82 8.31
CA ILE A 42 24.35 5.54 9.36
C ILE A 42 23.39 5.99 10.47
N LEU A 43 22.23 6.54 10.10
CA LEU A 43 21.24 7.04 11.06
C LEU A 43 20.59 5.92 11.90
N ILE A 44 20.40 4.72 11.33
CA ILE A 44 19.75 3.61 12.05
C ILE A 44 20.61 3.11 13.22
N VAL A 45 21.94 3.23 13.13
CA VAL A 45 22.87 2.85 14.22
C VAL A 45 22.64 3.69 15.48
N PHE A 46 22.12 4.91 15.35
CA PHE A 46 21.85 5.82 16.47
C PHE A 46 20.42 5.69 17.03
N MET A 47 19.53 4.96 16.35
CA MET A 47 18.15 4.77 16.80
C MET A 47 18.05 3.67 17.86
N PRO A 48 17.33 3.91 18.98
CA PRO A 48 17.08 2.88 19.97
C PRO A 48 16.10 1.83 19.42
N GLU A 49 16.21 0.60 19.93
CA GLU A 49 15.32 -0.49 19.59
C GLU A 49 13.87 -0.22 20.01
N THR A 50 12.92 -0.88 19.35
CA THR A 50 11.50 -0.69 19.68
C THR A 50 11.18 -1.24 21.09
N PRO A 51 10.45 -0.49 21.95
CA PRO A 51 10.14 -0.95 23.31
C PRO A 51 9.41 -2.30 23.34
N ASN A 52 8.51 -2.53 22.39
CA ASN A 52 7.81 -3.81 22.22
C ASN A 52 8.76 -4.99 21.98
N TRP A 53 9.80 -4.80 21.17
CA TRP A 53 10.77 -5.84 20.91
C TRP A 53 11.62 -6.13 22.16
N LEU A 54 12.05 -5.08 22.87
CA LEU A 54 12.85 -5.19 24.10
C LEU A 54 12.08 -5.96 25.20
N LEU A 55 10.79 -5.67 25.39
CA LEU A 55 9.94 -6.38 26.35
C LEU A 55 9.75 -7.85 26.00
N ASN A 56 9.54 -8.15 24.73
CA ASN A 56 9.40 -9.53 24.26
C ASN A 56 10.70 -10.35 24.46
N HIS A 57 11.85 -9.68 24.65
CA HIS A 57 13.13 -10.30 24.97
C HIS A 57 13.50 -10.21 26.46
N GLY A 58 12.57 -9.78 27.32
CA GLY A 58 12.79 -9.67 28.76
C GLY A 58 13.68 -8.49 29.18
N ARG A 59 13.98 -7.55 28.28
CA ARG A 59 14.83 -6.36 28.54
C ARG A 59 13.98 -5.17 28.97
N THR A 60 13.34 -5.28 30.14
CA THR A 60 12.34 -4.30 30.62
C THR A 60 12.93 -2.91 30.90
N GLU A 61 14.12 -2.84 31.50
CA GLU A 61 14.76 -1.55 31.81
C GLU A 61 15.15 -0.78 30.54
N GLU A 62 15.71 -1.48 29.54
CA GLU A 62 16.03 -0.86 28.26
C GLU A 62 14.78 -0.44 27.48
N ALA A 63 13.69 -1.21 27.60
CA ALA A 63 12.40 -0.82 27.03
C ALA A 63 11.91 0.51 27.64
N ARG A 64 12.11 0.70 28.95
CA ARG A 64 11.79 1.93 29.67
C ARG A 64 12.63 3.11 29.20
N GLU A 65 13.94 2.92 29.02
CA GLU A 65 14.84 3.95 28.49
C GLU A 65 14.51 4.33 27.05
N ALA A 66 14.23 3.34 26.20
CA ALA A 66 13.78 3.59 24.83
C ALA A 66 12.46 4.38 24.82
N LEU A 67 11.51 4.03 25.69
CA LEU A 67 10.22 4.72 25.80
C LEU A 67 10.39 6.18 26.27
N LYS A 68 11.27 6.43 27.26
CA LYS A 68 11.68 7.77 27.68
C LYS A 68 12.24 8.59 26.50
N LYS A 69 13.13 7.99 25.70
CA LYS A 69 13.75 8.65 24.54
C LYS A 69 12.74 8.99 23.43
N PHE A 70 11.71 8.16 23.24
CA PHE A 70 10.67 8.40 22.22
C PHE A 70 9.57 9.38 22.66
N ARG A 71 9.18 9.38 23.94
CA ARG A 71 8.07 10.20 24.48
C ARG A 71 8.53 11.53 25.09
N GLY A 72 9.81 11.65 25.44
CA GLY A 72 10.32 12.76 26.24
C GLY A 72 10.02 12.59 27.74
N GLU A 73 10.53 13.51 28.56
CA GLU A 73 10.43 13.45 30.03
C GLU A 73 9.03 13.76 30.58
N THR A 74 8.11 14.24 29.75
CA THR A 74 6.79 14.72 30.15
C THR A 74 5.71 13.64 30.22
N CYS A 75 5.99 12.42 29.77
CA CYS A 75 5.01 11.33 29.69
C CYS A 75 5.22 10.33 30.83
N ASP A 76 4.12 9.81 31.40
CA ASP A 76 4.17 8.81 32.48
C ASP A 76 4.59 7.45 31.92
N VAL A 77 5.90 7.25 31.84
CA VAL A 77 6.54 6.06 31.29
C VAL A 77 6.12 4.79 32.03
N ASP A 78 5.88 4.86 33.34
CA ASP A 78 5.45 3.70 34.13
C ASP A 78 4.06 3.22 33.73
N LYS A 79 3.14 4.17 33.50
CA LYS A 79 1.77 3.85 33.07
C LYS A 79 1.72 3.29 31.67
N GLU A 80 2.45 3.87 30.71
CA GLU A 80 2.53 3.33 29.34
C GLU A 80 3.24 1.97 29.34
N MET A 81 4.23 1.77 30.22
CA MET A 81 4.88 0.48 30.40
C MET A 81 3.90 -0.58 30.94
N GLY A 82 3.10 -0.25 31.95
CA GLY A 82 2.05 -1.14 32.46
C GLY A 82 1.07 -1.58 31.36
N ILE A 83 0.66 -0.66 30.49
CA ILE A 83 -0.23 -0.96 29.36
C ILE A 83 0.43 -1.92 28.35
N LEU A 84 1.71 -1.72 28.04
CA LEU A 84 2.46 -2.57 27.11
C LEU A 84 2.66 -3.99 27.66
N VAL A 85 2.96 -4.11 28.95
CA VAL A 85 3.10 -5.42 29.64
C VAL A 85 1.75 -6.15 29.67
N ASP A 86 0.68 -5.45 30.04
CA ASP A 86 -0.69 -6.00 30.00
C ASP A 86 -1.09 -6.43 28.59
N PHE A 87 -0.71 -5.67 27.57
CA PHE A 87 -0.97 -6.00 26.17
C PHE A 87 -0.18 -7.24 25.73
N ALA A 88 1.08 -7.36 26.14
CA ALA A 88 1.92 -8.53 25.87
C ALA A 88 1.36 -9.79 26.56
N ALA A 89 0.90 -9.67 27.81
CA ALA A 89 0.29 -10.75 28.58
C ALA A 89 -1.08 -11.16 28.00
N LYS A 90 -1.96 -10.22 27.65
CA LYS A 90 -3.31 -10.50 27.12
C LYS A 90 -3.29 -11.09 25.71
N ASN A 91 -2.38 -10.66 24.84
CA ASN A 91 -2.31 -11.17 23.48
C ASN A 91 -1.52 -12.47 23.35
N ASN A 92 -1.08 -13.05 24.48
CA ASN A 92 -0.28 -14.25 24.51
C ASN A 92 0.85 -14.14 23.47
N VAL A 93 1.60 -13.03 23.51
CA VAL A 93 2.83 -12.83 22.71
C VAL A 93 3.94 -13.75 23.24
N VAL A 94 3.57 -14.95 23.67
CA VAL A 94 4.46 -16.06 23.92
C VAL A 94 5.11 -16.33 22.58
N GLN A 95 6.43 -16.12 22.51
CA GLN A 95 7.21 -16.56 21.37
C GLN A 95 6.79 -18.01 21.06
N LEU A 96 6.36 -18.27 19.83
CA LEU A 96 6.11 -19.62 19.35
C LEU A 96 7.44 -20.37 19.48
N LYS A 97 7.56 -21.22 20.50
CA LYS A 97 8.85 -21.81 20.90
C LYS A 97 9.27 -22.91 19.92
N SER A 98 8.32 -23.44 19.15
CA SER A 98 8.54 -24.53 18.20
C SER A 98 8.13 -24.16 16.78
N PHE A 99 8.94 -24.58 15.79
CA PHE A 99 8.62 -24.48 14.37
C PHE A 99 7.25 -25.08 14.02
N LYS A 100 6.83 -26.14 14.72
CA LYS A 100 5.54 -26.80 14.53
C LYS A 100 4.37 -25.92 14.98
N GLU A 101 4.55 -25.14 16.05
CA GLU A 101 3.56 -24.18 16.55
C GLU A 101 3.44 -23.00 15.59
N THR A 102 4.57 -22.51 15.08
CA THR A 102 4.60 -21.48 14.04
C THR A 102 3.89 -21.93 12.78
N LEU A 103 4.19 -23.14 12.27
CA LEU A 103 3.53 -23.66 11.09
C LEU A 103 2.01 -23.85 11.30
N ARG A 104 1.60 -24.30 12.49
CA ARG A 104 0.18 -24.42 12.85
C ARG A 104 -0.52 -23.07 12.94
N ALA A 105 0.15 -22.05 13.47
CA ALA A 105 -0.39 -20.69 13.54
C ALA A 105 -0.50 -20.05 12.14
N LEU A 106 0.49 -20.27 11.27
CA LEU A 106 0.48 -19.82 9.87
C LEU A 106 -0.63 -20.47 9.04
N THR A 107 -0.87 -21.77 9.25
CA THR A 107 -1.91 -22.54 8.56
C THR A 107 -3.29 -22.38 9.18
N SER A 108 -3.42 -21.61 10.26
CA SER A 108 -4.71 -21.34 10.88
C SER A 108 -5.62 -20.52 9.94
N PRO A 109 -6.95 -20.75 9.94
CA PRO A 109 -7.88 -19.98 9.12
C PRO A 109 -7.83 -18.46 9.36
N ALA A 110 -7.45 -18.06 10.58
CA ALA A 110 -7.28 -16.66 10.98
C ALA A 110 -6.13 -15.97 10.24
N ALA A 111 -5.08 -16.72 9.89
CA ALA A 111 -3.91 -16.24 9.17
C ALA A 111 -4.03 -16.45 7.65
N LEU A 112 -4.51 -17.63 7.25
CA LEU A 112 -4.52 -18.04 5.84
C LEU A 112 -5.55 -17.28 5.01
N LYS A 113 -6.75 -17.00 5.54
CA LYS A 113 -7.79 -16.25 4.79
C LYS A 113 -7.35 -14.81 4.48
N PRO A 114 -6.87 -14.00 5.45
CA PRO A 114 -6.33 -12.68 5.12
C PRO A 114 -5.10 -12.76 4.20
N PHE A 115 -4.28 -13.79 4.35
CA PHE A 115 -3.13 -13.99 3.47
C PHE A 115 -3.57 -14.18 2.02
N ILE A 116 -4.53 -15.06 1.74
CA ILE A 116 -5.05 -15.26 0.38
C ILE A 116 -5.66 -13.96 -0.16
N ILE A 117 -6.44 -13.23 0.65
CA ILE A 117 -7.04 -11.96 0.22
C ILE A 117 -5.97 -10.94 -0.16
N LEU A 118 -4.94 -10.76 0.68
CA LEU A 118 -3.87 -9.81 0.39
C LEU A 118 -2.94 -10.28 -0.73
N PHE A 119 -2.67 -11.58 -0.84
CA PHE A 119 -1.92 -12.15 -1.95
C PHE A 119 -2.62 -11.87 -3.29
N THR A 120 -3.92 -12.15 -3.38
CA THR A 120 -4.73 -11.83 -4.57
C THR A 120 -4.84 -10.32 -4.79
N TYR A 121 -4.95 -9.51 -3.73
CA TYR A 121 -4.93 -8.05 -3.82
C TYR A 121 -3.64 -7.57 -4.48
N PHE A 122 -2.47 -7.98 -3.98
CA PHE A 122 -1.18 -7.60 -4.55
C PHE A 122 -1.02 -8.10 -5.99
N GLY A 123 -1.54 -9.28 -6.31
CA GLY A 123 -1.62 -9.78 -7.68
C GLY A 123 -2.40 -8.84 -8.58
N ILE A 124 -3.68 -8.56 -8.26
CA ILE A 124 -4.53 -7.66 -9.06
C ILE A 124 -3.91 -6.26 -9.16
N TYR A 125 -3.43 -5.71 -8.04
CA TYR A 125 -2.75 -4.43 -8.01
C TYR A 125 -1.60 -4.39 -9.01
N GLN A 126 -0.75 -5.41 -8.99
CA GLN A 126 0.44 -5.43 -9.81
C GLN A 126 0.13 -5.67 -11.29
N PHE A 127 -0.77 -6.61 -11.58
CA PHE A 127 -1.24 -6.93 -12.93
C PHE A 127 -2.26 -5.90 -13.49
N SER A 128 -2.61 -4.86 -12.74
CA SER A 128 -3.38 -3.71 -13.25
C SER A 128 -2.50 -2.64 -13.95
N GLY A 129 -1.19 -2.88 -14.04
CA GLY A 129 -0.28 -2.03 -14.82
C GLY A 129 0.31 -0.83 -14.06
N VAL A 130 0.09 -0.70 -12.74
CA VAL A 130 0.54 0.48 -11.98
C VAL A 130 2.05 0.67 -12.03
N ASN A 131 2.83 -0.38 -11.80
CA ASN A 131 4.29 -0.30 -11.82
C ASN A 131 4.87 -0.23 -13.25
N PRO A 132 4.37 -0.96 -14.26
CA PRO A 132 4.75 -0.71 -15.65
C PRO A 132 4.55 0.75 -16.08
N VAL A 133 3.37 1.32 -15.83
CA VAL A 133 3.09 2.73 -16.17
C VAL A 133 4.03 3.68 -15.41
N THR A 134 4.44 3.34 -14.19
CA THR A 134 5.39 4.15 -13.41
C THR A 134 6.83 4.00 -13.95
N PHE A 135 7.34 2.78 -14.15
CA PHE A 135 8.75 2.58 -14.55
C PHE A 135 8.99 2.88 -16.03
N TYR A 136 8.01 2.62 -16.88
CA TYR A 136 8.06 2.89 -18.31
C TYR A 136 7.33 4.19 -18.69
N ALA A 137 7.08 5.10 -17.73
CA ALA A 137 6.29 6.33 -17.95
C ALA A 137 6.73 7.10 -19.22
N VAL A 138 8.04 7.32 -19.38
CA VAL A 138 8.61 8.03 -20.55
C VAL A 138 8.28 7.30 -21.86
N GLN A 139 8.41 5.97 -21.86
CA GLN A 139 8.12 5.13 -23.02
C GLN A 139 6.62 5.12 -23.33
N VAL A 140 5.76 4.98 -22.31
CA VAL A 140 4.30 5.01 -22.45
C VAL A 140 3.83 6.36 -23.02
N PHE A 141 4.38 7.48 -22.54
CA PHE A 141 4.07 8.80 -23.11
C PHE A 141 4.52 8.90 -24.58
N GLN A 142 5.72 8.40 -24.90
CA GLN A 142 6.24 8.41 -26.26
C GLN A 142 5.40 7.56 -27.22
N GLU A 143 5.01 6.35 -26.80
CA GLU A 143 4.19 5.43 -27.60
C GLU A 143 2.75 5.92 -27.76
N SER A 144 2.22 6.63 -26.76
CA SER A 144 0.88 7.23 -26.83
C SER A 144 0.75 8.31 -27.90
N GLY A 145 1.87 8.89 -28.36
CA GLY A 145 1.89 9.96 -29.36
C GLY A 145 1.45 11.32 -28.82
N ALA A 146 1.56 11.56 -27.52
CA ALA A 146 1.30 12.86 -26.92
C ALA A 146 2.33 13.89 -27.41
N GLU A 147 1.87 15.10 -27.78
CA GLU A 147 2.74 16.20 -28.22
C GLU A 147 3.54 16.83 -27.06
N MET A 148 3.16 16.55 -25.81
CA MET A 148 3.83 17.06 -24.63
C MET A 148 5.24 16.46 -24.48
N ASN A 149 6.21 17.27 -24.06
CA ASN A 149 7.55 16.79 -23.75
C ASN A 149 7.49 15.64 -22.72
N LYS A 150 7.96 14.46 -23.12
CA LYS A 150 7.90 13.21 -22.33
C LYS A 150 8.57 13.30 -20.95
N TYR A 151 9.65 14.07 -20.83
CA TYR A 151 10.35 14.26 -19.55
C TYR A 151 9.54 15.16 -18.62
N LEU A 152 9.04 16.30 -19.13
CA LEU A 152 8.17 17.19 -18.38
C LEU A 152 6.89 16.46 -17.93
N ALA A 153 6.28 15.68 -18.83
CA ALA A 153 5.10 14.87 -18.55
C ALA A 153 5.34 13.90 -17.38
N THR A 154 6.49 13.25 -17.36
CA THR A 154 6.87 12.28 -16.33
C THR A 154 7.13 12.98 -14.98
N VAL A 155 7.75 14.15 -14.98
CA VAL A 155 7.93 14.95 -13.74
C VAL A 155 6.57 15.37 -13.16
N ILE A 156 5.66 15.88 -13.99
CA ILE A 156 4.31 16.26 -13.54
C ILE A 156 3.56 15.03 -13.04
N LEU A 157 3.71 13.86 -13.70
CA LEU A 157 3.13 12.60 -13.23
C LEU A 157 3.59 12.25 -11.82
N GLY A 158 4.88 12.44 -11.50
CA GLY A 158 5.41 12.30 -10.15
C GLY A 158 4.76 13.24 -9.14
N ILE A 159 4.62 14.53 -9.48
CA ILE A 159 3.96 15.51 -8.60
C ILE A 159 2.50 15.12 -8.35
N VAL A 160 1.76 14.74 -9.39
CA VAL A 160 0.37 14.27 -9.28
C VAL A 160 0.29 13.01 -8.42
N ARG A 161 1.23 12.08 -8.59
CA ARG A 161 1.34 10.87 -7.74
C ARG A 161 1.56 11.23 -6.27
N LEU A 162 2.44 12.18 -5.97
CA LEU A 162 2.72 12.62 -4.61
C LEU A 162 1.48 13.26 -3.97
N LEU A 163 0.86 14.23 -4.64
CA LEU A 163 -0.35 14.91 -4.15
C LEU A 163 -1.51 13.94 -3.95
N SER A 164 -1.73 13.04 -4.91
CA SER A 164 -2.78 12.02 -4.81
C SER A 164 -2.50 11.01 -3.70
N THR A 165 -1.24 10.65 -3.43
CA THR A 165 -0.88 9.78 -2.29
C THR A 165 -1.18 10.46 -0.96
N ILE A 166 -0.88 11.76 -0.82
CA ILE A 166 -1.23 12.53 0.39
C ILE A 166 -2.75 12.57 0.57
N ALA A 167 -3.50 12.84 -0.51
CA ALA A 167 -4.96 12.82 -0.51
C ALA A 167 -5.50 11.42 -0.16
N ALA A 168 -4.87 10.35 -0.64
CA ALA A 168 -5.21 8.96 -0.31
C ALA A 168 -5.05 8.68 1.18
N CYS A 169 -3.92 9.09 1.77
CA CYS A 169 -3.65 8.93 3.20
C CYS A 169 -4.70 9.66 4.07
N ILE A 170 -5.16 10.84 3.65
CA ILE A 170 -6.23 11.57 4.34
C ILE A 170 -7.58 10.85 4.14
N SER A 171 -7.89 10.46 2.91
CA SER A 171 -9.15 9.80 2.53
C SER A 171 -9.31 8.43 3.19
N LEU A 172 -8.21 7.72 3.44
CA LEU A 172 -8.22 6.44 4.16
C LEU A 172 -8.83 6.58 5.57
N ARG A 173 -8.72 7.76 6.19
CA ARG A 173 -9.32 8.05 7.50
C ARG A 173 -10.84 8.18 7.41
N THR A 174 -11.35 8.76 6.32
CA THR A 174 -12.77 9.13 6.18
C THR A 174 -13.60 8.09 5.42
N CYS A 175 -13.09 7.50 4.34
CA CYS A 175 -13.89 6.68 3.44
C CYS A 175 -13.87 5.17 3.75
N GLY A 176 -12.89 4.67 4.49
CA GLY A 176 -12.72 3.21 4.70
C GLY A 176 -11.86 2.57 3.61
N ARG A 177 -11.55 1.27 3.78
CA ARG A 177 -10.58 0.57 2.91
C ARG A 177 -11.27 0.02 1.66
N ARG A 178 -12.42 -0.64 1.84
CA ARG A 178 -13.15 -1.30 0.75
C ARG A 178 -13.63 -0.32 -0.33
N PRO A 179 -14.32 0.80 -0.03
CA PRO A 179 -14.79 1.70 -1.07
C PRO A 179 -13.63 2.40 -1.79
N LEU A 180 -12.53 2.68 -1.10
CA LEU A 180 -11.36 3.31 -1.70
C LEU A 180 -10.67 2.38 -2.71
N THR A 181 -10.54 1.09 -2.37
CA THR A 181 -10.07 0.06 -3.32
C THR A 181 -11.01 -0.09 -4.51
N LEU A 182 -12.34 -0.10 -4.31
CA LEU A 182 -13.31 -0.26 -5.40
C LEU A 182 -13.26 0.91 -6.39
N ILE A 183 -13.25 2.15 -5.88
CA ILE A 183 -13.14 3.35 -6.72
C ILE A 183 -11.82 3.33 -7.51
N SER A 184 -10.73 2.94 -6.85
CA SER A 184 -9.42 2.79 -7.48
C SER A 184 -9.44 1.74 -8.59
N ALA A 185 -10.01 0.55 -8.34
CA ALA A 185 -10.07 -0.54 -9.29
C ALA A 185 -10.90 -0.23 -10.54
N ILE A 186 -12.04 0.43 -10.37
CA ILE A 186 -12.90 0.89 -11.47
C ILE A 186 -12.19 1.99 -12.24
N GLY A 187 -11.63 2.99 -11.54
CA GLY A 187 -10.93 4.11 -12.16
C GLY A 187 -9.73 3.65 -12.99
N CYS A 188 -8.91 2.74 -12.45
CA CYS A 188 -7.79 2.14 -13.18
C CYS A 188 -8.25 1.31 -14.38
N GLY A 189 -9.31 0.53 -14.24
CA GLY A 189 -9.85 -0.29 -15.33
C GLY A 189 -10.36 0.54 -16.51
N LEU A 190 -11.22 1.53 -16.22
CA LEU A 190 -11.80 2.40 -17.25
C LEU A 190 -10.74 3.26 -17.96
N THR A 191 -9.78 3.80 -17.22
CA THR A 191 -8.72 4.64 -17.80
C THR A 191 -7.74 3.85 -18.65
N MET A 192 -7.36 2.63 -18.26
CA MET A 192 -6.50 1.76 -19.06
C MET A 192 -7.21 1.26 -20.33
N ILE A 193 -8.50 0.92 -20.24
CA ILE A 193 -9.29 0.57 -21.43
C ILE A 193 -9.43 1.78 -22.35
N GLY A 194 -9.68 2.97 -21.80
CA GLY A 194 -9.73 4.22 -22.56
C GLY A 194 -8.42 4.52 -23.28
N LEU A 195 -7.28 4.36 -22.60
CA LEU A 195 -5.95 4.55 -23.17
C LEU A 195 -5.69 3.55 -24.31
N GLY A 196 -5.94 2.25 -24.09
CA GLY A 196 -5.77 1.22 -25.12
C GLY A 196 -6.67 1.47 -26.34
N SER A 197 -7.91 1.89 -26.11
CA SER A 197 -8.86 2.18 -27.19
C SER A 197 -8.43 3.38 -28.04
N TYR A 198 -7.93 4.44 -27.39
CA TYR A 198 -7.36 5.58 -28.12
C TYR A 198 -6.14 5.16 -28.95
N MET A 199 -5.24 4.35 -28.38
CA MET A 199 -4.04 3.89 -29.09
C MET A 199 -4.40 3.03 -30.30
N TYR A 200 -5.44 2.20 -30.20
CA TYR A 200 -5.96 1.42 -31.33
C TYR A 200 -6.50 2.32 -32.46
N VAL A 201 -7.34 3.30 -32.12
CA VAL A 201 -7.89 4.25 -33.12
C VAL A 201 -6.77 5.07 -33.77
N ARG A 202 -5.76 5.48 -32.99
CA ARG A 202 -4.60 6.21 -33.49
C ARG A 202 -3.81 5.39 -34.50
N GLU A 203 -3.58 4.10 -34.25
CA GLU A 203 -2.90 3.23 -35.22
C GLU A 203 -3.68 3.16 -36.55
N GLY A 204 -5.02 3.14 -36.49
CA GLY A 204 -5.89 3.24 -37.66
C GLY A 204 -5.72 4.56 -38.42
N TRP A 205 -5.75 5.70 -37.73
CA TRP A 205 -5.54 7.02 -38.36
C TRP A 205 -4.18 7.16 -39.01
N VAL A 206 -3.12 6.66 -38.36
CA VAL A 206 -1.77 6.68 -38.93
C VAL A 206 -1.69 5.82 -40.19
N ALA A 207 -2.36 4.65 -40.21
CA ALA A 207 -2.43 3.80 -41.39
C ALA A 207 -3.18 4.47 -42.57
N GLU A 208 -4.19 5.30 -42.26
CA GLU A 208 -4.97 6.07 -43.24
C GLU A 208 -4.33 7.42 -43.61
N GLY A 209 -3.20 7.79 -43.01
CA GLY A 209 -2.51 9.07 -43.25
C GLY A 209 -3.20 10.29 -42.63
N VAL A 210 -4.13 10.09 -41.70
CA VAL A 210 -4.85 11.16 -40.99
C VAL A 210 -4.02 11.61 -39.77
N GLN A 211 -3.84 12.92 -39.61
CA GLN A 211 -3.20 13.50 -38.44
C GLN A 211 -3.98 13.11 -37.17
N PRO A 212 -3.35 12.52 -36.15
CA PRO A 212 -4.04 12.10 -34.93
C PRO A 212 -4.71 13.29 -34.24
N THR A 213 -6.03 13.25 -34.12
CA THR A 213 -6.79 14.24 -33.35
C THR A 213 -6.86 13.85 -31.87
N ALA A 214 -6.88 14.85 -30.98
CA ALA A 214 -7.04 14.68 -29.52
C ALA A 214 -5.88 13.99 -28.77
N THR A 215 -4.64 14.38 -29.07
CA THR A 215 -3.39 13.94 -28.41
C THR A 215 -3.33 14.18 -26.89
N TRP A 216 -4.26 14.94 -26.31
CA TRP A 216 -4.41 15.15 -24.88
C TRP A 216 -5.11 14.00 -24.14
N ILE A 217 -5.88 13.16 -24.84
CA ILE A 217 -6.65 12.05 -24.23
C ILE A 217 -5.73 11.04 -23.53
N PRO A 218 -4.65 10.53 -24.15
CA PRO A 218 -3.73 9.62 -23.47
C PRO A 218 -3.11 10.20 -22.20
N VAL A 219 -2.75 11.48 -22.25
CA VAL A 219 -2.19 12.19 -21.09
C VAL A 219 -3.22 12.23 -19.97
N ALA A 220 -4.47 12.61 -20.28
CA ALA A 220 -5.55 12.59 -19.29
C ALA A 220 -5.80 11.19 -18.72
N CYS A 221 -5.82 10.15 -19.56
CA CYS A 221 -6.00 8.76 -19.12
C CYS A 221 -4.88 8.31 -18.18
N ILE A 222 -3.61 8.59 -18.49
CA ILE A 222 -2.46 8.21 -17.65
C ILE A 222 -2.51 8.96 -16.31
N PHE A 223 -2.86 10.24 -16.31
CA PHE A 223 -2.95 11.05 -15.09
C PHE A 223 -4.10 10.58 -14.19
N ILE A 224 -5.29 10.38 -14.76
CA ILE A 224 -6.46 9.87 -14.02
C ILE A 224 -6.16 8.46 -13.51
N PHE A 225 -5.49 7.61 -14.30
CA PHE A 225 -5.03 6.30 -13.86
C PHE A 225 -4.08 6.40 -12.66
N THR A 226 -3.09 7.29 -12.70
CA THR A 226 -2.17 7.49 -11.59
C THR A 226 -2.91 7.93 -10.33
N VAL A 227 -3.82 8.91 -10.42
CA VAL A 227 -4.64 9.34 -9.28
C VAL A 227 -5.53 8.20 -8.76
N ALA A 228 -6.20 7.46 -9.65
CA ALA A 228 -7.04 6.35 -9.26
C ALA A 228 -6.22 5.26 -8.55
N SER A 229 -5.05 4.91 -9.07
CA SER A 229 -4.18 3.85 -8.53
C SER A 229 -3.58 4.21 -7.17
N THR A 230 -3.23 5.47 -6.94
CA THR A 230 -2.63 5.90 -5.67
C THR A 230 -3.66 5.97 -4.55
N LEU A 231 -4.93 6.27 -4.86
CA LEU A 231 -6.01 6.37 -3.90
C LEU A 231 -6.27 5.04 -3.17
N GLY A 232 -6.43 3.93 -3.89
CA GLY A 232 -6.76 2.63 -3.29
C GLY A 232 -5.64 1.61 -3.37
N TYR A 233 -5.22 1.29 -4.60
CA TYR A 233 -4.26 0.22 -4.86
C TYR A 233 -2.90 0.40 -4.18
N LEU A 234 -2.38 1.62 -4.12
CA LEU A 234 -1.08 1.86 -3.50
C LEU A 234 -1.15 1.76 -1.97
N VAL A 235 -1.99 2.54 -1.30
CA VAL A 235 -1.90 2.75 0.16
C VAL A 235 -2.61 1.64 0.96
N VAL A 236 -3.77 1.19 0.50
CA VAL A 236 -4.65 0.28 1.26
C VAL A 236 -3.97 -1.06 1.61
N PRO A 237 -3.36 -1.82 0.67
CA PRO A 237 -2.88 -3.16 0.98
C PRO A 237 -1.72 -3.16 1.98
N TRP A 238 -0.81 -2.18 1.91
CA TRP A 238 0.30 -2.04 2.87
C TRP A 238 -0.20 -1.70 4.28
N VAL A 239 -1.26 -0.91 4.40
CA VAL A 239 -1.89 -0.63 5.70
C VAL A 239 -2.61 -1.88 6.21
N MET A 240 -3.30 -2.61 5.34
CA MET A 240 -4.05 -3.81 5.72
C MET A 240 -3.16 -4.92 6.30
N ILE A 241 -1.90 -5.08 5.87
CA ILE A 241 -0.94 -6.03 6.48
C ILE A 241 -0.87 -5.86 8.01
N GLY A 242 -0.88 -4.61 8.48
CA GLY A 242 -0.85 -4.30 9.92
C GLY A 242 -2.19 -4.43 10.64
N GLU A 243 -3.31 -4.48 9.90
CA GLU A 243 -4.68 -4.51 10.43
C GLU A 243 -5.29 -5.92 10.45
N VAL A 244 -4.97 -6.76 9.46
CA VAL A 244 -5.63 -8.07 9.30
C VAL A 244 -4.85 -9.25 9.85
N TYR A 245 -3.53 -9.13 9.97
CA TYR A 245 -2.73 -10.25 10.45
C TYR A 245 -2.69 -10.32 11.98
N PRO A 246 -2.89 -11.53 12.55
CA PRO A 246 -2.81 -11.76 13.99
C PRO A 246 -1.40 -11.44 14.48
N THR A 247 -1.32 -10.86 15.68
CA THR A 247 -0.09 -10.28 16.22
C THR A 247 1.04 -11.29 16.35
N GLN A 248 0.74 -12.57 16.64
CA GLN A 248 1.77 -13.60 16.88
C GLN A 248 2.55 -13.97 15.61
N VAL A 249 1.92 -13.96 14.44
CA VAL A 249 2.54 -14.37 13.16
C VAL A 249 2.64 -13.24 12.14
N ARG A 250 2.24 -12.02 12.50
CA ARG A 250 2.25 -10.83 11.63
C ARG A 250 3.60 -10.60 10.96
N GLY A 251 4.71 -10.78 11.68
CA GLY A 251 6.04 -10.59 11.13
C GLY A 251 6.35 -11.56 9.97
N ILE A 252 6.06 -12.85 10.16
CA ILE A 252 6.34 -13.90 9.18
C ILE A 252 5.41 -13.80 7.98
N ILE A 253 4.10 -13.70 8.21
CA ILE A 253 3.10 -13.61 7.12
C ILE A 253 3.24 -12.28 6.38
N GLY A 254 3.47 -11.18 7.10
CA GLY A 254 3.73 -9.88 6.50
C GLY A 254 4.98 -9.91 5.62
N GLY A 255 6.05 -10.57 6.06
CA GLY A 255 7.25 -10.82 5.25
C GLY A 255 6.96 -11.64 3.99
N LEU A 256 6.23 -12.76 4.12
CA LEU A 256 5.84 -13.61 2.98
C LEU A 256 4.95 -12.87 1.96
N THR A 257 4.03 -12.05 2.45
CA THR A 257 3.16 -11.21 1.63
C THR A 257 3.96 -10.15 0.89
N THR A 258 4.91 -9.51 1.57
CA THR A 258 5.81 -8.53 0.98
C THR A 258 6.71 -9.17 -0.08
N CYS A 259 7.24 -10.36 0.19
CA CYS A 259 8.00 -11.14 -0.79
C CYS A 259 7.17 -11.46 -2.04
N SER A 260 5.94 -11.95 -1.85
CA SER A 260 5.00 -12.25 -2.93
C SER A 260 4.66 -11.00 -3.75
N ALA A 261 4.44 -9.86 -3.09
CA ALA A 261 4.18 -8.59 -3.75
C ALA A 261 5.35 -8.16 -4.65
N HIS A 262 6.59 -8.23 -4.16
CA HIS A 262 7.78 -7.89 -4.94
C HIS A 262 8.05 -8.91 -6.06
N LEU A 263 7.71 -10.18 -5.86
CA LEU A 263 7.76 -11.19 -6.90
C LEU A 263 6.79 -10.84 -8.04
N PHE A 264 5.56 -10.42 -7.73
CA PHE A 264 4.65 -9.92 -8.76
C PHE A 264 5.20 -8.67 -9.46
N VAL A 265 5.85 -7.75 -8.72
CA VAL A 265 6.48 -6.57 -9.30
C VAL A 265 7.51 -6.98 -10.34
N PHE A 266 8.41 -7.90 -9.99
CA PHE A 266 9.39 -8.45 -10.89
C PHE A 266 8.74 -9.10 -12.13
N MET A 267 7.74 -9.97 -11.94
CA MET A 267 7.04 -10.64 -13.03
C MET A 267 6.44 -9.64 -14.01
N VAL A 268 5.66 -8.67 -13.52
CA VAL A 268 4.95 -7.73 -14.38
C VAL A 268 5.90 -6.77 -15.09
N VAL A 269 6.94 -6.27 -14.42
CA VAL A 269 7.91 -5.36 -15.05
C VAL A 269 8.71 -6.09 -16.14
N LYS A 270 9.09 -7.35 -15.93
CA LYS A 270 9.79 -8.15 -16.93
C LYS A 270 8.91 -8.60 -18.09
N THR A 271 7.65 -8.92 -17.80
CA THR A 271 6.70 -9.37 -18.84
C THR A 271 6.10 -8.22 -19.64
N PHE A 272 6.11 -6.98 -19.14
CA PHE A 272 5.52 -5.83 -19.84
C PHE A 272 6.04 -5.66 -21.29
N PRO A 273 7.36 -5.59 -21.57
CA PRO A 273 7.85 -5.49 -22.95
C PRO A 273 7.46 -6.69 -23.83
N LEU A 274 7.39 -7.89 -23.24
CA LEU A 274 6.96 -9.10 -23.95
C LEU A 274 5.48 -9.03 -24.33
N ILE A 275 4.63 -8.55 -23.42
CA ILE A 275 3.20 -8.35 -23.68
C ILE A 275 3.01 -7.28 -24.77
N GLN A 276 3.78 -6.19 -24.74
CA GLN A 276 3.75 -5.17 -25.80
C GLN A 276 4.15 -5.74 -27.17
N HIS A 277 5.14 -6.63 -27.20
CA HIS A 277 5.55 -7.27 -28.44
C HIS A 277 4.50 -8.25 -28.99
N ILE A 278 3.84 -9.04 -28.13
CA ILE A 278 2.87 -10.06 -28.57
C ILE A 278 1.49 -9.46 -28.84
N ALA A 279 1.01 -8.62 -27.93
CA ALA A 279 -0.36 -8.12 -27.89
C ALA A 279 -0.47 -6.66 -28.32
N SER A 280 0.57 -6.12 -28.98
CA SER A 280 0.73 -4.71 -29.33
C SER A 280 0.65 -3.75 -28.12
N ASN A 281 0.91 -2.47 -28.36
CA ASN A 281 0.82 -1.47 -27.30
C ASN A 281 -0.61 -1.30 -26.78
N HIS A 282 -1.60 -1.26 -27.67
CA HIS A 282 -3.00 -1.09 -27.29
C HIS A 282 -3.55 -2.30 -26.54
N GLY A 283 -3.24 -3.54 -26.97
CA GLY A 283 -3.74 -4.75 -26.31
C GLY A 283 -3.14 -4.95 -24.91
N SER A 284 -1.91 -4.50 -24.67
CA SER A 284 -1.29 -4.51 -23.34
C SER A 284 -2.12 -3.74 -22.30
N PHE A 285 -2.60 -2.54 -22.66
CA PHE A 285 -3.43 -1.72 -21.78
C PHE A 285 -4.84 -2.28 -21.61
N TRP A 286 -5.42 -2.91 -22.63
CA TRP A 286 -6.69 -3.63 -22.49
C TRP A 286 -6.61 -4.81 -21.53
N ILE A 287 -5.52 -5.58 -21.58
CA ILE A 287 -5.28 -6.69 -20.64
C ILE A 287 -5.23 -6.16 -19.21
N TYR A 288 -4.43 -5.13 -18.94
CA TYR A 288 -4.33 -4.53 -17.60
C TYR A 288 -5.64 -3.91 -17.11
N GLY A 289 -6.36 -3.22 -17.99
CA GLY A 289 -7.67 -2.67 -17.69
C GLY A 289 -8.71 -3.75 -17.36
N SER A 290 -8.73 -4.83 -18.12
CA SER A 290 -9.63 -5.98 -17.90
C SER A 290 -9.33 -6.68 -16.57
N ILE A 291 -8.06 -6.88 -16.24
CA ILE A 291 -7.64 -7.45 -14.95
C ILE A 291 -8.11 -6.56 -13.79
N SER A 292 -8.00 -5.24 -13.92
CA SER A 292 -8.49 -4.31 -12.89
C SER A 292 -10.01 -4.36 -12.71
N LEU A 293 -10.78 -4.47 -13.81
CA LEU A 293 -12.24 -4.59 -13.74
C LEU A 293 -12.69 -5.93 -13.14
N LEU A 294 -12.07 -7.04 -13.54
CA LEU A 294 -12.31 -8.35 -12.93
C LEU A 294 -11.91 -8.34 -11.45
N GLY A 295 -10.81 -7.67 -11.13
CA GLY A 295 -10.37 -7.45 -9.76
C GLY A 295 -11.38 -6.68 -8.90
N THR A 296 -12.15 -5.77 -9.50
CA THR A 296 -13.23 -5.05 -8.81
C THR A 296 -14.29 -6.02 -8.27
N ILE A 297 -14.63 -7.06 -9.03
CA ILE A 297 -15.58 -8.10 -8.58
C ILE A 297 -15.00 -8.83 -7.37
N PHE A 298 -13.71 -9.19 -7.41
CA PHE A 298 -13.03 -9.82 -6.28
C PHE A 298 -13.04 -8.91 -5.04
N PHE A 299 -12.70 -7.63 -5.18
CA PHE A 299 -12.72 -6.68 -4.05
C PHE A 299 -14.13 -6.45 -3.51
N TYR A 300 -15.15 -6.51 -4.37
CA TYR A 300 -16.52 -6.40 -3.93
C TYR A 300 -16.93 -7.61 -3.08
N LEU A 301 -16.54 -8.82 -3.45
CA LEU A 301 -16.97 -10.05 -2.76
C LEU A 301 -16.11 -10.40 -1.54
N CYS A 302 -14.79 -10.27 -1.66
CA CYS A 302 -13.84 -10.87 -0.72
C CYS A 302 -13.16 -9.87 0.22
N LEU A 303 -13.17 -8.56 -0.07
CA LEU A 303 -12.45 -7.57 0.72
C LEU A 303 -13.32 -7.08 1.89
N PRO A 304 -12.95 -7.38 3.15
CA PRO A 304 -13.69 -6.87 4.31
C PRO A 304 -13.38 -5.38 4.57
N GLU A 305 -14.31 -4.70 5.23
CA GLU A 305 -14.07 -3.35 5.74
C GLU A 305 -13.40 -3.42 7.13
N THR A 306 -12.19 -2.89 7.23
CA THR A 306 -11.39 -2.89 8.48
C THR A 306 -11.51 -1.58 9.27
N LYS A 307 -12.14 -0.53 8.71
CA LYS A 307 -12.27 0.77 9.38
C LYS A 307 -13.05 0.67 10.69
N GLY A 308 -12.43 1.15 11.77
CA GLY A 308 -13.06 1.29 13.08
C GLY A 308 -13.29 -0.03 13.81
N ARG A 309 -12.60 -1.10 13.38
CA ARG A 309 -12.65 -2.43 14.00
C ARG A 309 -11.40 -2.68 14.83
N THR A 310 -11.55 -3.45 15.91
CA THR A 310 -10.40 -3.86 16.71
C THR A 310 -9.66 -5.02 16.03
N LEU A 311 -8.35 -5.17 16.28
CA LEU A 311 -7.57 -6.29 15.74
C LEU A 311 -8.18 -7.64 16.13
N GLN A 312 -8.73 -7.74 17.35
CA GLN A 312 -9.36 -8.95 17.86
C GLN A 312 -10.68 -9.27 17.13
N GLU A 313 -11.52 -8.27 16.85
CA GLU A 313 -12.74 -8.46 16.05
C GLU A 313 -12.44 -8.98 14.64
N ILE A 314 -11.35 -8.50 14.03
CA ILE A 314 -10.90 -8.94 12.71
C ILE A 314 -10.40 -10.39 12.77
N GLU A 315 -9.60 -10.73 13.78
CA GLU A 315 -9.12 -12.09 14.00
C GLU A 315 -10.26 -13.08 14.26
N ASP A 316 -11.25 -12.71 15.07
CA ASP A 316 -12.44 -13.53 15.35
C ASP A 316 -13.30 -13.75 14.10
N TYR A 317 -13.38 -12.75 13.21
CA TYR A 317 -14.04 -12.91 11.92
C TYR A 317 -13.32 -13.93 11.03
N PHE A 318 -12.00 -13.81 10.87
CA PHE A 318 -11.26 -14.72 10.00
C PHE A 318 -11.16 -16.15 10.56
N SER A 319 -11.07 -16.29 11.89
CA SER A 319 -11.14 -17.58 12.57
C SER A 319 -12.53 -18.25 12.50
N GLY A 320 -13.56 -17.52 12.05
CA GLY A 320 -14.92 -18.04 11.90
C GLY A 320 -15.74 -18.06 13.19
N ARG A 321 -15.25 -17.41 14.26
CA ARG A 321 -15.98 -17.22 15.52
C ARG A 321 -17.14 -16.23 15.36
N THR A 322 -17.03 -15.30 14.40
CA THR A 322 -18.07 -14.34 14.03
C THR A 322 -18.39 -14.43 12.54
N LYS A 323 -19.68 -14.59 12.19
CA LYS A 323 -20.12 -14.82 10.78
C LYS A 323 -20.11 -13.55 9.91
N THR A 324 -20.15 -12.35 10.49
CA THR A 324 -20.26 -11.09 9.74
C THR A 324 -19.49 -9.95 10.41
N LEU A 325 -18.65 -9.25 9.65
CA LEU A 325 -18.01 -7.97 10.04
C LEU A 325 -18.98 -6.76 9.97
N GLY A 326 -20.28 -7.00 9.74
CA GLY A 326 -21.26 -5.96 9.45
C GLY A 326 -22.58 -6.13 10.21
N GLY A 327 -23.02 -5.03 10.82
CA GLY A 327 -24.35 -4.84 11.41
C GLY A 327 -24.29 -3.79 12.52
N LYS A 328 -24.69 -2.55 12.23
CA LYS A 328 -25.08 -1.59 13.27
C LYS A 328 -26.08 -2.29 14.19
N GLY A 329 -25.66 -2.51 15.42
CA GLY A 329 -26.43 -3.20 16.42
C GLY A 329 -25.67 -3.05 17.71
N THR A 330 -25.99 -1.98 18.42
CA THR A 330 -25.83 -1.81 19.85
C THR A 330 -26.33 -3.08 20.56
N LYS A 331 -25.50 -4.11 20.62
CA LYS A 331 -25.50 -5.05 21.74
C LYS A 331 -24.30 -4.66 22.56
N THR A 332 -24.53 -3.66 23.40
CA THR A 332 -23.92 -3.60 24.71
C THR A 332 -23.91 -5.01 25.28
N LEU A 333 -22.74 -5.65 25.27
CA LEU A 333 -22.44 -6.63 26.30
C LEU A 333 -22.71 -5.93 27.64
N PRO A 334 -23.58 -6.45 28.52
CA PRO A 334 -23.71 -5.91 29.86
C PRO A 334 -22.41 -6.26 30.60
N GLY A 335 -21.49 -5.29 30.67
CA GLY A 335 -20.25 -5.39 31.42
C GLY A 335 -19.04 -4.89 30.65
N ASN A 336 -18.54 -3.72 31.06
CA ASN A 336 -17.29 -3.08 30.63
C ASN A 336 -17.22 -2.57 29.17
N LYS A 337 -17.84 -1.40 28.94
CA LYS A 337 -17.28 -0.45 27.96
C LYS A 337 -15.87 -0.06 28.45
N PRO A 338 -14.78 -0.25 27.68
CA PRO A 338 -13.56 0.48 27.98
C PRO A 338 -13.88 1.98 27.86
N LYS A 339 -13.55 2.76 28.89
CA LYS A 339 -13.69 4.22 28.87
C LYS A 339 -12.93 4.74 27.65
N ILE A 340 -13.66 5.14 26.62
CA ILE A 340 -13.12 6.02 25.58
C ILE A 340 -12.84 7.32 26.31
N LEU A 341 -11.56 7.63 26.53
CA LEU A 341 -11.14 8.91 27.06
C LEU A 341 -11.51 9.97 26.02
N GLU A 342 -12.60 10.69 26.25
CA GLU A 342 -12.87 11.94 25.55
C GLU A 342 -11.82 12.94 26.04
N ALA A 343 -10.89 13.31 25.15
CA ALA A 343 -9.96 14.38 25.41
C ALA A 343 -10.73 15.70 25.41
N GLU A 344 -10.79 16.38 26.55
CA GLU A 344 -11.25 17.76 26.61
C GLU A 344 -10.37 18.63 25.71
N LYS A 345 -11.01 19.47 24.89
CA LYS A 345 -10.32 20.48 24.07
C LYS A 345 -9.53 21.42 25.00
N GLY A 346 -8.22 21.19 25.11
CA GLY A 346 -7.31 22.05 25.87
C GLY A 346 -6.37 21.33 26.83
N SER A 347 -6.57 20.04 27.12
CA SER A 347 -5.63 19.27 27.94
C SER A 347 -4.54 18.63 27.07
N MET A 348 -3.26 18.98 27.33
CA MET A 348 -2.14 18.20 26.79
C MET A 348 -2.23 16.77 27.33
N LEU A 349 -2.23 15.82 26.40
CA LEU A 349 -2.40 14.40 26.65
C LEU A 349 -1.33 13.89 27.64
N PRO A 350 -1.70 13.08 28.65
CA PRO A 350 -0.72 12.40 29.50
C PRO A 350 0.09 11.36 28.74
#